data_AF-A0A9E6WNV9-F1
#
_entry.id   AF-A0A9E6WNV9-F1
#
_cell.length_a   1.000
_cell.length_b   1.000
_cell.length_c   1.000
_cell.angle_alpha   90.00
_cell.angle_beta   90.00
_cell.angle_gamma   90.00
#
_symmetry.space_group_name_H-M   'P 1'
#
loop_
_entity.id
_entity.type
_entity.pdbx_description
1 polymer ?
#
loop_
_entity_poly.entity_id
_entity_poly.type
_entity_poly.pdbx_seq_one_letter_code
_entity_poly.pdbx_strand_id
1 'polypeptide(L)'
;MIALAIFALPICIADVKYHRIPNIYLTWMFYITAIERIFIGTTSINTFFSASIVLLTLYGVAGIGMGDVKLVLLICLTLDFQVIVHFWIFICAIFACASIMVLLEFLLSGRIRREIALAPAIFMATALYLGARISGFLQEYAHALVNSW
;
A
#
# COMPACT_ATOMS: atom_id res chain seq x y z
N MET A 1 -7.18 11.18 1.85
CA MET A 1 -5.88 11.26 1.14
C MET A 1 -4.88 12.18 1.85
N ILE A 2 -5.34 13.13 2.66
CA ILE A 2 -4.50 14.08 3.40
C ILE A 2 -3.57 13.33 4.37
N ALA A 3 -4.09 12.28 5.01
CA ALA A 3 -3.31 11.43 5.92
C ALA A 3 -2.05 10.84 5.24
N LEU A 4 -2.16 10.40 3.98
CA LEU A 4 -1.03 9.87 3.22
C LEU A 4 0.03 10.94 2.95
N ALA A 5 -0.39 12.13 2.52
CA ALA A 5 0.53 13.22 2.19
C ALA A 5 1.35 13.68 3.40
N ILE A 6 0.72 13.74 4.59
CA ILE A 6 1.38 14.18 5.82
C ILE A 6 2.30 13.09 6.38
N PHE A 7 1.84 11.83 6.41
CA PHE A 7 2.55 10.76 7.12
C PHE A 7 3.48 9.92 6.23
N ALA A 8 3.46 10.07 4.90
CA ALA A 8 4.34 9.30 4.01
C ALA A 8 5.83 9.48 4.33
N LEU A 9 6.30 10.73 4.38
CA LEU A 9 7.70 11.03 4.66
C LEU A 9 8.15 10.58 6.06
N PRO A 10 7.47 10.93 7.17
CA PRO A 10 7.93 10.53 8.50
C PRO A 10 7.91 9.01 8.70
N ILE A 11 6.95 8.28 8.10
CA ILE A 11 6.92 6.82 8.15
C ILE A 11 8.06 6.22 7.34
N CYS A 12 8.31 6.69 6.11
CA CYS A 12 9.44 6.23 5.31
C CYS A 12 10.78 6.46 6.03
N ILE A 13 10.98 7.62 6.64
CA ILE A 13 12.21 7.94 7.37
C ILE A 13 12.36 7.02 8.59
N ALA A 14 11.28 6.77 9.33
CA ALA A 14 11.30 5.87 10.47
C ALA A 14 11.62 4.43 10.05
N ASP A 15 11.04 3.96 8.95
CA ASP A 15 11.25 2.62 8.42
C ASP A 15 12.68 2.42 7.91
N VAL A 16 13.23 3.38 7.16
CA VAL A 16 14.64 3.31 6.67
C VAL A 16 15.65 3.39 7.82
N LYS A 17 15.38 4.20 8.85
CA LYS A 17 16.35 4.43 9.93
C LYS A 17 16.30 3.38 11.03
N TYR A 18 15.11 2.89 11.36
CA TYR A 18 14.89 2.02 12.51
C TYR A 18 14.33 0.65 12.15
N HIS A 19 14.05 0.38 10.86
CA HIS A 19 13.39 -0.85 10.37
C HIS A 19 12.13 -1.21 11.17
N ARG A 20 11.45 -0.20 11.70
CA ARG A 20 10.28 -0.31 12.55
C ARG A 20 9.38 0.88 12.32
N ILE A 21 8.12 0.59 12.02
CA ILE A 21 7.07 1.60 11.90
C ILE A 21 6.47 1.86 13.30
N PRO A 22 6.64 3.08 13.87
CA PRO A 22 6.06 3.42 15.16
C PRO A 22 4.54 3.42 15.07
N ASN A 23 3.89 2.67 15.97
CA ASN A 23 2.43 2.52 15.96
C ASN A 23 1.70 3.87 16.15
N ILE A 24 2.36 4.87 16.78
CA ILE A 24 1.78 6.21 16.96
C ILE A 24 1.46 6.90 15.62
N TYR A 25 2.31 6.76 14.61
CA TYR A 25 2.05 7.35 13.29
C TYR A 25 0.88 6.65 12.61
N LEU A 26 0.79 5.32 12.71
CA LEU A 26 -0.32 4.54 12.19
C LEU A 26 -1.64 4.91 12.86
N THR A 27 -1.63 5.12 14.19
CA THR A 27 -2.82 5.54 14.95
C THR A 27 -3.30 6.93 14.52
N TRP A 28 -2.40 7.91 14.38
CA TRP A 28 -2.78 9.23 13.88
C TRP A 28 -3.32 9.18 12.45
N MET A 29 -2.64 8.42 11.60
CA MET A 29 -3.09 8.20 10.22
C MET A 29 -4.50 7.57 10.19
N PHE A 30 -4.77 6.58 11.03
CA PHE A 30 -6.09 5.98 11.18
C PHE A 30 -7.16 7.01 11.54
N TYR A 31 -6.92 7.85 12.55
CA TYR A 31 -7.90 8.85 12.96
C TYR A 31 -8.22 9.84 11.84
N ILE A 32 -7.20 10.35 11.14
CA ILE A 32 -7.43 11.28 10.01
C ILE A 32 -8.19 10.59 8.88
N THR A 33 -7.76 9.39 8.48
CA THR A 33 -8.45 8.64 7.42
C THR A 33 -9.89 8.32 7.82
N ALA A 34 -10.16 7.96 9.08
CA ALA A 34 -11.52 7.68 9.57
C ALA A 34 -12.41 8.93 9.47
N ILE A 35 -11.90 10.10 9.86
CA ILE A 35 -12.60 11.37 9.73
C ILE A 35 -12.91 11.66 8.25
N GLU A 36 -11.92 11.53 7.36
CA GLU A 36 -12.13 11.70 5.92
C GLU A 36 -13.23 10.77 5.37
N ARG A 37 -13.25 9.50 5.81
CA ARG A 37 -14.27 8.53 5.37
C ARG A 37 -15.66 8.83 5.90
N ILE A 38 -15.79 9.41 7.10
CA ILE A 38 -17.08 9.85 7.62
C ILE A 38 -17.68 10.95 6.73
N PHE A 39 -16.85 11.89 6.25
CA PHE A 39 -17.31 12.99 5.39
C PHE A 39 -17.54 12.58 3.93
N ILE A 40 -16.70 11.71 3.36
CA ILE A 40 -16.76 11.32 1.94
C ILE A 40 -17.77 10.19 1.69
N GLY A 41 -18.08 9.38 2.70
CA GLY A 41 -18.97 8.21 2.59
C GLY A 41 -18.22 6.88 2.65
N THR A 42 -18.94 5.79 2.86
CA THR A 42 -18.39 4.48 3.24
C THR A 42 -17.67 3.74 2.12
N THR A 43 -16.59 3.05 2.50
CA THR A 43 -15.86 2.08 1.68
C THR A 43 -16.73 0.86 1.44
N SER A 44 -16.56 0.14 0.33
CA SER A 44 -17.15 -1.19 0.17
C SER A 44 -16.59 -2.13 1.26
N ILE A 45 -17.42 -2.45 2.25
CA ILE A 45 -17.03 -3.27 3.41
C ILE A 45 -16.48 -4.62 2.95
N ASN A 46 -17.01 -5.15 1.85
CA ASN A 46 -16.59 -6.42 1.28
C ASN A 46 -15.16 -6.36 0.75
N THR A 47 -14.77 -5.29 0.04
CA THR A 47 -13.40 -5.17 -0.46
C THR A 47 -12.41 -4.97 0.68
N PHE A 48 -12.76 -4.17 1.68
CA PHE A 48 -11.92 -3.98 2.86
C PHE A 48 -11.74 -5.27 3.68
N PHE A 49 -12.81 -6.04 3.87
CA PHE A 49 -12.75 -7.31 4.60
C PHE A 49 -11.90 -8.35 3.85
N SER A 50 -12.09 -8.47 2.53
CA SER A 50 -11.28 -9.37 1.71
C SER A 50 -9.80 -8.97 1.69
N ALA A 51 -9.49 -7.68 1.57
CA ALA A 51 -8.14 -7.15 1.68
C ALA A 51 -7.50 -7.47 3.04
N SER A 52 -8.28 -7.35 4.12
CA SER A 52 -7.83 -7.67 5.48
C SER A 52 -7.46 -9.14 5.62
N ILE A 53 -8.27 -10.06 5.09
CA ILE A 53 -7.99 -11.50 5.09
C ILE A 53 -6.70 -11.79 4.31
N VAL A 54 -6.57 -11.25 3.09
CA VAL A 54 -5.39 -11.46 2.24
C VAL A 54 -4.12 -10.99 2.95
N LEU A 55 -4.14 -9.79 3.54
CA LEU A 55 -2.98 -9.26 4.27
C LEU A 55 -2.66 -10.07 5.53
N LEU A 56 -3.68 -10.58 6.24
CA LEU A 56 -3.47 -11.44 7.41
C LEU A 56 -2.87 -12.80 7.00
N THR A 57 -3.28 -13.36 5.87
CA THR A 57 -2.67 -14.59 5.33
C THR A 57 -1.23 -14.35 4.89
N LEU A 58 -0.93 -13.22 4.25
CA LEU A 58 0.42 -12.81 3.90
C LEU A 58 1.30 -12.60 5.13
N TYR A 59 0.76 -12.02 6.21
CA TYR A 59 1.44 -11.95 7.51
C TYR A 59 1.83 -13.34 8.01
N GLY A 60 0.87 -14.27 8.08
CA GLY A 60 1.07 -15.61 8.63
C GLY A 60 2.01 -16.49 7.80
N VAL A 61 2.03 -16.33 6.48
CA VAL A 61 2.79 -17.20 5.56
C VAL A 61 4.13 -16.60 5.15
N ALA A 62 4.18 -15.30 4.84
CA ALA A 62 5.37 -14.63 4.32
C ALA A 62 6.18 -13.90 5.40
N GLY A 63 5.70 -13.88 6.66
CA GLY A 63 6.41 -13.23 7.77
C GLY A 63 6.52 -11.71 7.64
N ILE A 64 5.58 -11.08 6.94
CA ILE A 64 5.53 -9.62 6.79
C ILE A 64 5.42 -8.96 8.17
N GLY A 65 6.05 -7.80 8.36
CA GLY A 65 5.94 -7.06 9.61
C GLY A 65 4.49 -6.65 9.90
N MET A 66 4.04 -6.80 11.14
CA MET A 66 2.70 -6.34 11.57
C MET A 66 2.50 -4.83 11.30
N GLY A 67 3.57 -4.03 11.36
CA GLY A 67 3.54 -2.61 11.00
C GLY A 67 3.18 -2.37 9.53
N ASP A 68 3.79 -3.14 8.62
CA ASP A 68 3.55 -3.04 7.18
C ASP A 68 2.13 -3.45 6.82
N VAL A 69 1.64 -4.54 7.43
CA VAL A 69 0.26 -5.02 7.26
C VAL A 69 -0.74 -3.93 7.64
N LYS A 70 -0.55 -3.29 8.80
CA LYS A 70 -1.39 -2.19 9.26
C LYS A 70 -1.33 -0.99 8.31
N LEU A 71 -0.14 -0.67 7.81
CA LEU A 71 0.05 0.43 6.87
C LEU A 71 -0.66 0.18 5.55
N VAL A 72 -0.52 -1.00 4.95
CA VAL A 72 -1.20 -1.37 3.70
C VAL A 72 -2.72 -1.33 3.90
N LEU A 73 -3.21 -1.83 5.03
CA LEU A 73 -4.64 -1.83 5.34
C LEU A 73 -5.21 -0.40 5.50
N LEU A 74 -4.44 0.51 6.12
CA LEU A 74 -4.78 1.94 6.17
C LEU A 74 -4.78 2.60 4.79
N ILE A 75 -3.82 2.25 3.94
CA ILE A 75 -3.78 2.74 2.56
C ILE A 75 -5.00 2.24 1.78
N CYS A 76 -5.38 0.96 1.95
CA CYS A 76 -6.59 0.40 1.33
C CYS A 76 -7.85 1.15 1.75
N LEU A 77 -7.97 1.47 3.05
CA LEU A 77 -9.07 2.29 3.57
C LEU A 77 -9.08 3.71 2.96
N THR A 78 -7.88 4.28 2.76
CA THR A 78 -7.74 5.63 2.21
C THR A 78 -8.03 5.69 0.71
N LEU A 79 -7.64 4.67 -0.06
CA LEU A 79 -7.81 4.61 -1.52
C LEU A 79 -9.21 4.18 -1.96
N ASP A 80 -9.90 3.42 -1.10
CA ASP A 80 -11.25 2.92 -1.33
C ASP A 80 -11.42 2.19 -2.66
N PHE A 81 -10.92 0.96 -2.69
CA PHE A 81 -11.06 0.09 -3.84
C PHE A 81 -12.52 -0.35 -3.99
N GLN A 82 -13.20 0.16 -5.02
CA GLN A 82 -14.58 -0.26 -5.33
C GLN A 82 -14.65 -1.69 -5.89
N VAL A 83 -13.59 -2.12 -6.59
CA VAL A 83 -13.51 -3.45 -7.22
C VAL A 83 -12.24 -4.16 -6.74
N ILE A 84 -12.35 -5.46 -6.43
CA ILE A 84 -11.24 -6.28 -5.92
C ILE A 84 -10.04 -6.34 -6.88
N VAL A 85 -10.29 -6.21 -8.19
CA VAL A 85 -9.24 -6.19 -9.22
C VAL A 85 -8.26 -5.03 -8.97
N HIS A 86 -8.74 -3.87 -8.55
CA HIS A 86 -7.87 -2.74 -8.24
C HIS A 86 -6.97 -2.99 -7.02
N PHE A 87 -7.45 -3.76 -6.04
CA PHE A 87 -6.63 -4.19 -4.91
C PHE A 87 -5.52 -5.14 -5.35
N TRP A 88 -5.81 -6.09 -6.24
CA TRP A 88 -4.79 -6.98 -6.81
C TRP A 88 -3.74 -6.22 -7.62
N ILE A 89 -4.16 -5.27 -8.47
CA ILE A 89 -3.23 -4.40 -9.20
C ILE A 89 -2.34 -3.61 -8.24
N PHE A 90 -2.90 -3.11 -7.15
CA PHE A 90 -2.14 -2.40 -6.12
C PHE A 90 -1.12 -3.30 -5.43
N ILE A 91 -1.47 -4.54 -5.06
CA ILE A 91 -0.51 -5.51 -4.51
C ILE A 91 0.61 -5.79 -5.52
N CYS A 92 0.29 -6.04 -6.79
CA CYS A 92 1.28 -6.26 -7.84
C CYS A 92 2.23 -5.05 -7.98
N ALA A 93 1.70 -3.83 -7.88
CA ALA A 93 2.49 -2.61 -7.89
C ALA A 93 3.45 -2.55 -6.69
N ILE A 94 3.01 -2.93 -5.48
CA ILE A 94 3.89 -3.02 -4.29
C ILE A 94 5.03 -4.00 -4.54
N PHE A 95 4.74 -5.21 -5.03
CA PHE A 95 5.77 -6.21 -5.32
C PHE A 95 6.75 -5.75 -6.41
N ALA A 96 6.26 -5.07 -7.46
CA ALA A 96 7.10 -4.52 -8.51
C ALA A 96 7.99 -3.38 -7.99
N CYS A 97 7.45 -2.46 -7.19
CA CYS A 97 8.26 -1.40 -6.58
C CYS A 97 9.29 -1.97 -5.59
N ALA A 98 8.91 -2.96 -4.78
CA ALA A 98 9.82 -3.62 -3.86
C ALA A 98 10.95 -4.34 -4.61
N SER A 99 10.65 -5.09 -5.67
CA SER A 99 11.68 -5.78 -6.47
C SER A 99 12.63 -4.81 -7.16
N ILE A 100 12.12 -3.69 -7.70
CA ILE A 100 12.96 -2.62 -8.28
C ILE A 100 13.88 -2.02 -7.21
N MET A 101 13.38 -1.75 -6.01
CA MET A 101 14.20 -1.24 -4.91
C MET A 101 15.30 -2.23 -4.51
N VAL A 102 14.97 -3.53 -4.39
CA VAL A 102 15.95 -4.58 -4.09
C VAL A 102 17.02 -4.65 -5.20
N LEU A 103 16.59 -4.60 -6.47
CA LEU A 103 17.50 -4.63 -7.61
C LEU A 103 18.42 -3.41 -7.65
N LEU A 104 17.90 -2.21 -7.38
CA LEU A 104 18.69 -0.99 -7.31
C LEU A 104 19.71 -1.05 -6.16
N GLU A 105 19.30 -1.52 -4.99
CA GLU A 105 20.22 -1.68 -3.86
C GLU A 105 21.31 -2.71 -4.15
N PHE A 106 20.94 -3.83 -4.77
CA PHE A 106 21.89 -4.84 -5.23
C PHE A 106 22.87 -4.28 -6.27
N LEU A 107 22.40 -3.50 -7.24
CA LEU A 107 23.22 -2.92 -8.30
C LEU A 107 24.21 -1.88 -7.74
N LEU A 108 23.77 -1.06 -6.78
CA LEU A 108 24.58 0.01 -6.18
C LEU A 108 25.58 -0.52 -5.14
N SER A 109 25.18 -1.49 -4.32
CA SER A 109 26.00 -1.96 -3.19
C SER A 109 26.72 -3.29 -3.46
N GLY A 110 26.35 -4.00 -4.52
CA GLY A 110 26.87 -5.35 -4.84
C GLY A 110 26.54 -6.42 -3.79
N ARG A 111 25.67 -6.12 -2.83
CA ARG A 111 25.26 -7.01 -1.73
C ARG A 111 23.77 -6.88 -1.50
N ILE A 112 23.11 -8.02 -1.27
CA ILE A 112 21.71 -8.06 -0.86
C ILE A 112 21.69 -7.90 0.66
N ARG A 113 21.12 -6.80 1.16
CA ARG A 113 20.83 -6.66 2.59
C ARG A 113 19.68 -7.59 2.96
N ARG A 114 19.79 -8.21 4.13
CA ARG A 114 18.76 -9.14 4.65
C ARG A 114 17.50 -8.42 5.14
N GLU A 115 17.59 -7.13 5.44
CA GLU A 115 16.48 -6.32 5.96
C GLU A 115 16.26 -5.13 5.02
N ILE A 116 15.11 -5.11 4.36
CA ILE A 116 14.73 -4.08 3.39
C ILE A 116 13.54 -3.33 3.98
N ALA A 117 13.64 -2.00 4.01
CA ALA A 117 12.55 -1.12 4.41
C ALA A 117 11.41 -1.21 3.38
N LEU A 118 10.25 -1.73 3.78
CA LEU A 118 9.13 -2.00 2.89
C LEU A 118 8.24 -0.75 2.71
N ALA A 119 8.18 0.15 3.69
CA ALA A 119 7.33 1.33 3.64
C ALA A 119 7.62 2.23 2.42
N PRO A 120 8.88 2.52 2.04
CA PRO A 120 9.18 3.29 0.83
C PRO A 120 8.60 2.67 -0.44
N ALA A 121 8.67 1.35 -0.58
CA ALA A 121 8.09 0.65 -1.73
C ALA A 121 6.56 0.75 -1.75
N ILE A 122 5.91 0.64 -0.59
CA ILE A 122 4.46 0.78 -0.47
C ILE A 122 4.00 2.19 -0.84
N PHE A 123 4.68 3.23 -0.36
CA PHE A 123 4.34 4.61 -0.72
C PHE A 123 4.60 4.90 -2.20
N MET A 124 5.66 4.36 -2.78
CA MET A 124 5.94 4.49 -4.21
C MET A 124 4.86 3.79 -5.07
N ALA A 125 4.45 2.59 -4.68
CA ALA A 125 3.34 1.89 -5.32
C ALA A 125 2.00 2.63 -5.17
N THR A 126 1.77 3.28 -4.03
CA THR A 126 0.58 4.12 -3.79
C THR A 126 0.58 5.32 -4.73
N ALA A 127 1.71 6.00 -4.88
CA ALA A 127 1.84 7.12 -5.83
C ALA A 127 1.63 6.66 -7.28
N LEU A 128 2.21 5.52 -7.66
CA LEU A 128 2.04 4.93 -8.99
C LEU A 128 0.58 4.58 -9.27
N TYR A 129 -0.09 3.92 -8.31
CA TYR A 129 -1.50 3.55 -8.43
C TYR A 129 -2.39 4.78 -8.58
N LEU A 130 -2.15 5.84 -7.81
CA LEU A 130 -2.89 7.09 -7.93
C LEU A 130 -2.65 7.78 -9.27
N GLY A 131 -1.41 7.82 -9.75
CA GLY A 131 -1.08 8.35 -11.07
C GLY A 131 -1.82 7.61 -12.18
N ALA A 132 -1.81 6.27 -12.15
CA ALA A 132 -2.50 5.43 -13.12
C ALA A 132 -4.04 5.52 -13.02
N ARG A 133 -4.57 5.89 -11.85
CA ARG A 133 -6.02 6.10 -11.64
C ARG A 133 -6.46 7.44 -12.21
N ILE A 134 -5.66 8.49 -11.98
CA ILE A 134 -5.95 9.84 -12.49
C ILE A 134 -5.85 9.88 -14.01
N SER A 135 -4.92 9.14 -14.62
CA SER A 135 -4.77 9.08 -16.08
C SER A 135 -5.87 8.30 -16.80
N GLY A 136 -6.84 7.70 -16.09
CA GLY A 136 -7.92 6.89 -16.69
C GLY A 136 -7.47 5.51 -17.19
N PHE A 137 -6.16 5.27 -17.29
CA PHE A 137 -5.57 4.02 -17.79
C PHE A 137 -6.07 2.77 -17.05
N LEU A 138 -6.23 2.87 -15.73
CA LEU A 138 -6.74 1.77 -14.90
C LEU A 138 -8.20 1.41 -15.20
N GLN A 139 -9.03 2.37 -15.62
CA GLN A 139 -10.43 2.10 -15.98
C GLN A 139 -10.52 1.38 -17.32
N GLU A 140 -9.76 1.82 -18.32
CA GLU A 140 -9.69 1.15 -19.63
C GLU A 140 -9.19 -0.30 -19.51
N TYR A 141 -8.14 -0.53 -18.72
CA TYR A 141 -7.62 -1.87 -18.47
C TYR A 141 -8.58 -2.75 -17.69
N ALA A 142 -9.24 -2.22 -16.66
CA ALA A 142 -10.22 -2.98 -15.88
C ALA A 142 -11.43 -3.38 -16.74
N HIS A 143 -11.92 -2.49 -17.61
CA HIS A 143 -12.99 -2.79 -18.55
C HIS A 143 -12.56 -3.85 -19.59
N ALA A 144 -11.34 -3.76 -20.10
CA ALA A 144 -10.82 -4.76 -21.05
C ALA A 144 -10.71 -6.16 -20.42
N LEU A 145 -10.24 -6.26 -19.16
CA LEU A 145 -10.10 -7.53 -18.44
C LEU A 145 -11.44 -8.18 -18.06
N VAL A 146 -12.46 -7.37 -17.77
CA VAL A 146 -13.81 -7.88 -17.45
C VAL A 146 -14.55 -8.33 -18.70
N ASN A 147 -14.34 -7.65 -19.84
CA ASN A 147 -15.02 -7.96 -21.10
C ASN A 147 -14.29 -8.98 -21.99
N SER A 148 -13.11 -9.47 -21.58
CA SER A 148 -12.33 -10.46 -22.33
C SER A 148 -12.73 -11.92 -22.04
N TRP A 149 -13.87 -12.15 -21.38
CA TRP A 149 -14.44 -13.46 -21.09
C TRP A 149 -15.88 -13.55 -21.59
#